data_AF-A0AA48HLW4-F1
#
_entry.id   AF-A0AA48HLW4-F1
#
_cell.length_a   1.000
_cell.length_b   1.000
_cell.length_c   1.000
_cell.angle_alpha   90.00
_cell.angle_beta   90.00
_cell.angle_gamma   90.00
#
_symmetry.space_group_name_H-M   'P 1'
#
loop_
_entity.id
_entity.type
_entity.pdbx_description
1 polymer ?
#
loop_
_entity_poly.entity_id
_entity_poly.type
_entity_poly.pdbx_seq_one_letter_code
_entity_poly.pdbx_strand_id
1 'polypeptide(L)'
;MVENNYLTLAIIESFFILFLPALVLCSIFLLTWRVSQKQQNKVNKRLTHFIFQLQPWCMAEIFLISVLVSLVKIVTLADIAFGPAFFTFCGFVLFSTLTFIYLDEHQLRAATGARLPAHFHSHPTSVQKTWALLITAALLYIPANVWPIMQTNVLGQSELSTILGGVILLWESGSYPIALIILVASVVVPVAKLMILCWLNVRVQTGKVKHPRKMMSWYRLTELIGKWSMVDVFVVAILVSLVQLGGTMTIYPGPAALSFTAVVVLTMFAAHSFDSTLLWKHK
;
A
#
# COMPACT_ATOMS: atom_id res chain seq x y z
N MET A 1 -7.43 -23.13 10.59
CA MET A 1 -7.13 -22.85 9.16
C MET A 1 -6.61 -24.07 8.40
N VAL A 2 -5.84 -24.98 9.02
CA VAL A 2 -5.31 -26.20 8.36
C VAL A 2 -6.40 -27.24 8.04
N GLU A 3 -7.49 -27.31 8.82
CA GLU A 3 -8.57 -28.28 8.63
C GLU A 3 -9.60 -27.92 7.53
N ASN A 4 -9.59 -26.69 7.01
CA ASN A 4 -10.65 -26.17 6.11
C ASN A 4 -10.15 -25.82 4.69
N ASN A 5 -9.11 -26.48 4.16
CA ASN A 5 -8.52 -26.18 2.83
C ASN A 5 -7.93 -24.75 2.65
N TYR A 6 -7.73 -23.98 3.73
CA TYR A 6 -7.12 -22.65 3.67
C TYR A 6 -5.60 -22.64 3.90
N LEU A 7 -4.95 -23.81 3.81
CA LEU A 7 -3.51 -23.96 4.07
C LEU A 7 -2.66 -23.05 3.16
N THR A 8 -3.02 -22.94 1.88
CA THR A 8 -2.31 -22.08 0.93
C THR A 8 -2.36 -20.61 1.34
N LEU A 9 -3.54 -20.12 1.79
CA LEU A 9 -3.69 -18.75 2.26
C LEU A 9 -2.86 -18.51 3.52
N ALA A 10 -2.91 -19.43 4.48
CA ALA A 10 -2.15 -19.31 5.72
C ALA A 10 -0.62 -19.28 5.46
N ILE A 11 -0.12 -20.04 4.49
CA ILE A 11 1.30 -20.02 4.09
C ILE A 11 1.66 -18.66 3.46
N ILE A 12 0.84 -18.16 2.55
CA ILE A 12 1.06 -16.88 1.88
C ILE A 12 1.03 -15.74 2.91
N GLU A 13 0.01 -15.70 3.77
CA GLU A 13 -0.12 -14.70 4.83
C GLU A 13 1.09 -14.74 5.78
N SER A 14 1.44 -15.92 6.30
CA SER A 14 2.61 -16.09 7.16
C SER A 14 3.89 -15.60 6.50
N PHE A 15 4.06 -15.85 5.19
CA PHE A 15 5.21 -15.36 4.43
C PHE A 15 5.29 -13.82 4.42
N PHE A 16 4.19 -13.12 4.08
CA PHE A 16 4.19 -11.66 3.99
C PHE A 16 4.20 -10.95 5.35
N ILE A 17 3.67 -11.60 6.40
CA ILE A 17 3.52 -10.99 7.73
C ILE A 17 4.76 -11.24 8.60
N LEU A 18 5.36 -12.44 8.53
CA LEU A 18 6.47 -12.83 9.40
C LEU A 18 7.78 -12.90 8.62
N PHE A 19 7.84 -13.71 7.56
CA PHE A 19 9.11 -14.02 6.90
C PHE A 19 9.67 -12.83 6.11
N LEU A 20 8.83 -12.12 5.37
CA LEU A 20 9.26 -11.00 4.53
C LEU A 20 9.79 -9.82 5.37
N PRO A 21 9.11 -9.33 6.42
CA PRO A 21 9.66 -8.26 7.25
C PRO A 21 10.87 -8.73 8.07
N ALA A 22 10.90 -9.98 8.54
CA ALA A 22 12.09 -10.54 9.21
C ALA A 22 13.31 -10.59 8.27
N LEU A 23 13.11 -10.98 7.00
CA LEU A 23 14.15 -11.00 5.98
C LEU A 23 14.66 -9.58 5.67
N VAL A 24 13.76 -8.59 5.58
CA VAL A 24 14.14 -7.19 5.38
C VAL A 24 14.92 -6.66 6.59
N LEU A 25 14.46 -6.92 7.81
CA LEU A 25 15.17 -6.54 9.04
C LEU A 25 16.54 -7.19 9.14
N CYS A 26 16.66 -8.48 8.83
CA CYS A 26 17.94 -9.18 8.78
C CYS A 26 18.87 -8.55 7.73
N SER A 27 18.33 -8.20 6.55
CA SER A 27 19.09 -7.52 5.50
C SER A 27 19.58 -6.14 5.94
N ILE A 28 18.75 -5.37 6.65
CA ILE A 28 19.10 -4.07 7.23
C ILE A 28 20.21 -4.25 8.27
N PHE A 29 20.06 -5.21 9.20
CA PHE A 29 21.04 -5.51 10.23
C PHE A 29 22.41 -5.91 9.62
N LEU A 30 22.41 -6.81 8.63
CA LEU A 30 23.64 -7.20 7.93
C LEU A 30 24.29 -6.02 7.21
N LEU A 31 23.49 -5.12 6.63
CA LEU A 31 23.98 -3.95 5.93
C LEU A 31 24.59 -2.92 6.89
N THR A 32 23.92 -2.61 8.00
CA THR A 32 24.44 -1.67 9.01
C THR A 32 25.68 -2.21 9.68
N TRP A 33 25.73 -3.52 9.98
CA TRP A 33 26.93 -4.20 10.47
C TRP A 33 28.11 -4.05 9.50
N ARG A 34 27.88 -4.31 8.20
CA ARG A 34 28.91 -4.19 7.16
C ARG A 34 29.37 -2.76 6.93
N VAL A 35 28.46 -1.79 6.99
CA VAL A 35 28.77 -0.36 6.91
C VAL A 35 29.60 0.08 8.13
N SER A 36 29.28 -0.44 9.33
CA SER A 36 30.08 -0.20 10.54
C SER A 36 31.51 -0.74 10.42
N GLN A 37 31.71 -1.82 9.66
CA GLN A 37 33.04 -2.35 9.34
C GLN A 37 33.76 -1.58 8.21
N LYS A 38 33.24 -0.43 7.77
CA LYS A 38 33.75 0.41 6.67
C LYS A 38 33.97 -0.34 5.35
N GLN A 39 33.32 -1.48 5.16
CA GLN A 39 33.52 -2.34 4.01
C GLN A 39 32.67 -1.83 2.84
N GLN A 40 33.28 -1.32 1.77
CA GLN A 40 32.58 -0.82 0.59
C GLN A 40 32.52 -1.87 -0.52
N ASN A 41 31.54 -2.78 -0.44
CA ASN A 41 31.40 -3.90 -1.37
C ASN A 41 30.19 -3.78 -2.30
N LYS A 42 30.26 -4.43 -3.48
CA LYS A 42 29.11 -4.57 -4.41
C LYS A 42 27.90 -5.23 -3.74
N VAL A 43 28.12 -6.09 -2.75
CA VAL A 43 27.06 -6.75 -1.97
C VAL A 43 26.23 -5.74 -1.18
N ASN A 44 26.86 -4.70 -0.63
CA ASN A 44 26.12 -3.66 0.11
C ASN A 44 25.17 -2.91 -0.82
N LYS A 45 25.59 -2.61 -2.06
CA LYS A 45 24.71 -1.99 -3.07
C LYS A 45 23.51 -2.87 -3.43
N ARG A 46 23.73 -4.18 -3.59
CA ARG A 46 22.65 -5.15 -3.83
C ARG A 46 21.69 -5.22 -2.64
N LEU A 47 22.21 -5.28 -1.42
CA LEU A 47 21.41 -5.30 -0.19
C LEU A 47 20.57 -4.03 -0.05
N THR A 48 21.15 -2.85 -0.29
CA THR A 48 20.40 -1.58 -0.27
C THR A 48 19.23 -1.61 -1.25
N HIS A 49 19.48 -2.02 -2.50
CA HIS A 49 18.41 -2.12 -3.50
C HIS A 49 17.31 -3.13 -3.10
N PHE A 50 17.72 -4.30 -2.61
CA PHE A 50 16.82 -5.37 -2.18
C PHE A 50 15.93 -4.94 -0.99
N ILE A 51 16.49 -4.25 0.00
CA ILE A 51 15.76 -3.72 1.16
C ILE A 51 14.66 -2.77 0.69
N PHE A 52 14.98 -1.77 -0.13
CA PHE A 52 14.01 -0.76 -0.57
C PHE A 52 12.98 -1.30 -1.55
N GLN A 53 13.31 -2.35 -2.32
CA GLN A 53 12.35 -3.03 -3.19
C GLN A 53 11.33 -3.85 -2.40
N LEU A 54 11.74 -4.49 -1.31
CA LEU A 54 10.88 -5.34 -0.47
C LEU A 54 10.13 -4.57 0.62
N GLN A 55 10.66 -3.44 1.08
CA GLN A 55 10.05 -2.62 2.14
C GLN A 55 8.55 -2.34 1.90
N PRO A 56 8.09 -1.96 0.69
CA PRO A 56 6.66 -1.72 0.44
C PRO A 56 5.77 -2.96 0.48
N TRP A 57 6.34 -4.17 0.56
CA TRP A 57 5.61 -5.43 0.62
C TRP A 57 5.48 -5.97 2.05
N CYS A 58 6.16 -5.35 3.02
CA CYS A 58 5.93 -5.62 4.44
C CYS A 58 4.54 -5.08 4.80
N MET A 59 3.62 -5.97 5.16
CA MET A 59 2.21 -5.63 5.44
C MET A 59 1.80 -6.02 6.86
N ALA A 60 2.77 -6.22 7.76
CA ALA A 60 2.51 -6.73 9.10
C ALA A 60 1.65 -5.77 9.93
N GLU A 61 1.84 -4.47 9.76
CA GLU A 61 1.03 -3.41 10.37
C GLU A 61 -0.42 -3.44 9.90
N ILE A 62 -0.64 -3.67 8.61
CA ILE A 62 -1.98 -3.76 8.03
C ILE A 62 -2.66 -4.99 8.61
N PHE A 63 -2.00 -6.15 8.60
CA PHE A 63 -2.54 -7.36 9.19
C PHE A 63 -2.93 -7.18 10.68
N LEU A 64 -2.09 -6.51 11.47
CA LEU A 64 -2.40 -6.22 12.87
C LEU A 64 -3.72 -5.44 13.02
N ILE A 65 -3.98 -4.46 12.15
CA ILE A 65 -5.23 -3.70 12.15
C ILE A 65 -6.43 -4.61 11.83
N SER A 66 -6.32 -5.58 10.91
CA SER A 66 -7.44 -6.52 10.61
C SER A 66 -7.74 -7.41 11.78
N VAL A 67 -6.69 -7.95 12.41
CA VAL A 67 -6.86 -8.83 13.56
C VAL A 67 -7.55 -8.05 14.67
N LEU A 68 -7.16 -6.80 14.90
CA LEU A 68 -7.79 -5.95 15.92
C LEU A 68 -9.27 -5.69 15.61
N VAL A 69 -9.62 -5.39 14.35
CA VAL A 69 -11.01 -5.15 13.95
C VAL A 69 -11.85 -6.43 14.04
N SER A 70 -11.33 -7.55 13.56
CA SER A 70 -11.98 -8.86 13.68
C SER A 70 -12.19 -9.21 15.15
N LEU A 71 -11.23 -8.88 16.01
CA LEU A 71 -11.31 -9.10 17.44
C LEU A 71 -12.39 -8.23 18.09
N VAL A 72 -12.52 -6.95 17.73
CA VAL A 72 -13.61 -6.08 18.23
C VAL A 72 -14.97 -6.73 17.97
N LYS A 73 -15.14 -7.37 16.80
CA LYS A 73 -16.37 -8.11 16.48
C LYS A 73 -16.57 -9.32 17.40
N ILE A 74 -15.52 -10.09 17.67
CA ILE A 74 -15.61 -11.33 18.46
C ILE A 74 -15.76 -11.04 19.97
N VAL A 75 -15.13 -9.99 20.50
CA VAL A 75 -15.22 -9.63 21.94
C VAL A 75 -16.65 -9.30 22.36
N THR A 76 -17.48 -8.81 21.44
CA THR A 76 -18.91 -8.60 21.74
C THR A 76 -19.70 -9.89 21.96
N LEU A 77 -19.14 -11.04 21.57
CA LEU A 77 -19.78 -12.36 21.59
C LEU A 77 -19.10 -13.36 22.52
N ALA A 78 -17.81 -13.15 22.85
CA ALA A 78 -17.02 -14.09 23.64
C ALA A 78 -15.93 -13.37 24.43
N ASP A 79 -15.59 -13.92 25.60
CA ASP A 79 -14.42 -13.50 26.36
C ASP A 79 -13.14 -13.99 25.68
N ILE A 80 -12.31 -13.05 25.24
CA ILE A 80 -11.04 -13.36 24.56
C ILE A 80 -9.88 -13.02 25.49
N ALA A 81 -9.10 -14.03 25.85
CA ALA A 81 -7.82 -13.85 26.53
C ALA A 81 -6.68 -13.78 25.51
N PHE A 82 -5.85 -12.75 25.60
CA PHE A 82 -4.68 -12.59 24.73
C PHE A 82 -3.51 -13.43 25.21
N GLY A 83 -3.03 -14.33 24.35
CA GLY A 83 -1.77 -15.04 24.59
C GLY A 83 -0.54 -14.13 24.42
N PRO A 84 0.63 -14.54 24.93
CA PRO A 84 1.89 -13.79 24.77
C PRO A 84 2.25 -13.48 23.32
N ALA A 85 1.88 -14.36 22.39
CA ALA A 85 2.14 -14.21 20.95
C ALA A 85 1.52 -12.94 20.34
N PHE A 86 0.37 -12.50 20.85
CA PHE A 86 -0.26 -11.26 20.39
C PHE A 86 0.61 -10.04 20.74
N PHE A 87 1.07 -9.98 21.99
CA PHE A 87 1.92 -8.88 22.46
C PHE A 87 3.30 -8.87 21.77
N THR A 88 3.91 -10.04 21.55
CA THR A 88 5.17 -10.13 20.82
C THR A 88 5.00 -9.71 19.35
N PHE A 89 3.87 -10.05 18.72
CA PHE A 89 3.55 -9.59 17.38
C PHE A 89 3.34 -8.07 17.31
N CYS A 90 2.62 -7.47 18.26
CA CYS A 90 2.50 -6.02 18.37
C CYS A 90 3.87 -5.34 18.51
N GLY A 91 4.74 -5.88 19.35
CA GLY A 91 6.12 -5.40 19.49
C GLY A 91 6.90 -5.50 18.18
N PHE A 92 6.84 -6.65 17.50
CA PHE A 92 7.47 -6.86 16.20
C PHE A 92 7.01 -5.83 15.15
N VAL A 93 5.71 -5.60 15.03
CA VAL A 93 5.14 -4.60 14.11
C VAL A 93 5.63 -3.19 14.46
N LEU A 94 5.65 -2.84 15.74
CA LEU A 94 6.10 -1.54 16.20
C LEU A 94 7.59 -1.32 15.90
N PHE A 95 8.46 -2.26 16.26
CA PHE A 95 9.90 -2.16 16.03
C PHE A 95 10.28 -2.22 14.54
N SER A 96 9.58 -3.04 13.75
CA SER A 96 9.78 -3.09 12.29
C SER A 96 9.39 -1.75 11.64
N THR A 97 8.24 -1.20 12.00
CA THR A 97 7.79 0.12 11.51
C THR A 97 8.75 1.23 11.91
N LEU A 98 9.19 1.27 13.18
CA LEU A 98 10.20 2.23 13.63
C LEU A 98 11.49 2.11 12.83
N THR A 99 11.97 0.88 12.60
CA THR A 99 13.17 0.65 11.78
C THR A 99 13.00 1.24 10.37
N PHE A 100 11.85 1.07 9.75
CA PHE A 100 11.56 1.62 8.42
C PHE A 100 11.43 3.16 8.40
N ILE A 101 10.97 3.77 9.48
CA ILE A 101 10.90 5.24 9.63
C ILE A 101 12.31 5.83 9.76
N TYR A 102 13.18 5.20 10.56
CA TYR A 102 14.56 5.66 10.75
C TYR A 102 15.50 5.29 9.59
N LEU A 103 15.11 4.35 8.74
CA LEU A 103 15.91 3.94 7.58
C LEU A 103 15.81 4.98 6.45
N ASP A 104 16.76 5.90 6.39
CA ASP A 104 16.90 6.83 5.28
C ASP A 104 17.71 6.21 4.13
N GLU A 105 17.05 5.99 3.00
CA GLU A 105 17.66 5.48 1.76
C GLU A 105 18.87 6.31 1.33
N HIS A 106 18.79 7.63 1.46
CA HIS A 106 19.83 8.51 0.97
C HIS A 106 21.10 8.40 1.82
N GLN A 107 20.95 8.25 3.14
CA GLN A 107 22.06 8.05 4.07
C GLN A 107 22.72 6.68 3.84
N LEU A 108 21.92 5.64 3.63
CA LEU A 108 22.41 4.28 3.40
C LEU A 108 23.17 4.16 2.06
N ARG A 109 22.66 4.79 1.00
CA ARG A 109 23.34 4.86 -0.30
C ARG A 109 24.65 5.64 -0.22
N ALA A 110 24.68 6.74 0.53
CA ALA A 110 25.91 7.51 0.76
C ALA A 110 26.96 6.69 1.54
N ALA A 111 26.56 6.01 2.62
CA ALA A 111 27.47 5.23 3.46
C ALA A 111 28.07 4.00 2.76
N THR A 112 27.36 3.41 1.80
CA THR A 112 27.81 2.22 1.06
C THR A 112 28.75 2.54 -0.11
N GLY A 113 29.13 3.80 -0.32
CA GLY A 113 29.95 4.21 -1.47
C GLY A 113 29.25 3.96 -2.81
N ALA A 114 27.92 3.80 -2.80
CA ALA A 114 27.14 3.94 -4.01
C ALA A 114 27.22 5.41 -4.40
N ARG A 115 28.25 5.77 -5.20
CA ARG A 115 28.31 7.07 -5.87
C ARG A 115 26.90 7.37 -6.38
N LEU A 116 26.32 8.49 -5.93
CA LEU A 116 25.22 9.14 -6.63
C LEU A 116 25.63 9.09 -8.11
N PRO A 117 24.88 8.39 -8.98
CA PRO A 117 25.36 8.10 -10.32
C PRO A 117 25.74 9.42 -11.00
N ALA A 118 27.04 9.62 -11.24
CA ALA A 118 27.60 10.86 -11.76
C ALA A 118 27.14 11.17 -13.20
N HIS A 119 26.39 10.25 -13.82
CA HIS A 119 25.59 10.52 -15.01
C HIS A 119 24.24 9.82 -14.87
N PHE A 120 23.19 10.62 -14.67
CA PHE A 120 21.80 10.22 -14.74
C PHE A 120 21.47 9.70 -16.15
N HIS A 121 21.69 8.41 -16.40
CA HIS A 121 21.10 7.74 -17.55
C HIS A 121 19.62 7.56 -17.25
N SER A 122 18.85 8.58 -17.63
CA SER A 122 17.41 8.48 -17.84
C SER A 122 17.18 7.29 -18.76
N HIS A 123 16.73 6.15 -18.22
CA HIS A 123 16.29 5.07 -19.08
C HIS A 123 15.02 5.57 -19.78
N PRO A 124 15.00 5.76 -21.12
CA PRO A 124 13.82 6.23 -21.82
C PRO A 124 12.61 5.32 -21.59
N THR A 125 12.87 4.06 -21.24
CA THR A 125 11.88 3.05 -20.90
C THR A 125 11.18 3.28 -19.55
N SER A 126 11.75 4.04 -18.60
CA SER A 126 11.09 4.33 -17.31
C SER A 126 9.83 5.16 -17.53
N VAL A 127 9.93 6.23 -18.32
CA VAL A 127 8.81 7.11 -18.68
C VAL A 127 7.69 6.33 -19.39
N GLN A 128 8.06 5.46 -20.34
CA GLN A 128 7.11 4.61 -21.06
C GLN A 128 6.42 3.60 -20.11
N LYS A 129 7.18 2.94 -19.22
CA LYS A 129 6.64 2.00 -18.23
C LYS A 129 5.66 2.71 -17.29
N THR A 130 6.01 3.90 -16.80
CA THR A 130 5.11 4.70 -15.95
C THR A 130 3.82 5.05 -16.69
N TRP A 131 3.88 5.44 -17.96
CA TRP A 131 2.67 5.70 -18.76
C TRP A 131 1.83 4.45 -18.97
N ALA A 132 2.45 3.31 -19.31
CA ALA A 132 1.72 2.05 -19.50
C ALA A 132 0.97 1.65 -18.22
N LEU A 133 1.62 1.75 -17.07
CA LEU A 133 1.02 1.45 -15.76
C LEU A 133 -0.08 2.46 -15.39
N LEU A 134 0.13 3.76 -15.63
CA LEU A 134 -0.88 4.79 -15.36
C LEU A 134 -2.12 4.65 -16.23
N ILE A 135 -1.96 4.36 -17.52
CA ILE A 135 -3.09 4.15 -18.45
C ILE A 135 -3.86 2.90 -18.03
N THR A 136 -3.15 1.80 -17.72
CA THR A 136 -3.79 0.56 -17.26
C THR A 136 -4.56 0.78 -15.96
N ALA A 137 -3.97 1.51 -15.00
CA ALA A 137 -4.63 1.87 -13.75
C ALA A 137 -5.86 2.77 -13.99
N ALA A 138 -5.75 3.76 -14.88
CA ALA A 138 -6.87 4.64 -15.22
C ALA A 138 -8.03 3.88 -15.87
N LEU A 139 -7.74 2.91 -16.74
CA LEU A 139 -8.75 2.05 -17.35
C LEU A 139 -9.44 1.15 -16.32
N LEU A 140 -8.69 0.54 -15.39
CA LEU A 140 -9.26 -0.29 -14.33
C LEU A 140 -9.98 0.50 -13.24
N TYR A 141 -9.72 1.81 -13.12
CA TYR A 141 -10.44 2.67 -12.20
C TYR A 141 -11.92 2.81 -12.56
N ILE A 142 -12.28 2.72 -13.84
CA ILE A 142 -13.67 2.77 -14.29
C ILE A 142 -14.49 1.59 -13.72
N PRO A 143 -14.15 0.31 -14.01
CA PRO A 143 -14.89 -0.82 -13.44
C PRO A 143 -14.81 -0.86 -11.91
N ALA A 144 -13.71 -0.37 -11.30
CA ALA A 144 -13.59 -0.29 -9.84
C ALA A 144 -14.64 0.63 -9.18
N ASN A 145 -15.13 1.66 -9.87
CA ASN A 145 -16.15 2.58 -9.33
C ASN A 145 -17.57 2.27 -9.84
N VAL A 146 -17.68 1.67 -11.03
CA VAL A 146 -18.97 1.38 -11.67
C VAL A 146 -19.55 0.05 -11.18
N TRP A 147 -18.72 -0.96 -10.96
CA TRP A 147 -19.20 -2.26 -10.51
C TRP A 147 -19.52 -2.27 -9.00
N PRO A 148 -20.38 -3.19 -8.56
CA PRO A 148 -20.69 -3.33 -7.15
C PRO A 148 -19.46 -3.79 -6.38
N ILE A 149 -19.18 -3.09 -5.29
CA ILE A 149 -18.13 -3.44 -4.33
C ILE A 149 -18.64 -4.43 -3.30
N MET A 150 -19.95 -4.41 -3.03
CA MET A 150 -20.63 -5.30 -2.11
C MET A 150 -21.97 -5.74 -2.69
N GLN A 151 -22.30 -7.01 -2.48
CA GLN A 151 -23.63 -7.57 -2.69
C GLN A 151 -24.21 -7.96 -1.34
N THR A 152 -25.29 -7.31 -0.97
CA THR A 152 -26.01 -7.56 0.27
C THR A 152 -27.24 -8.39 -0.02
N ASN A 153 -27.38 -9.55 0.59
CA ASN A 153 -28.59 -10.35 0.52
C ASN A 153 -29.43 -10.13 1.79
N VAL A 154 -30.63 -9.57 1.63
CA VAL A 154 -31.63 -9.41 2.70
C VAL A 154 -32.89 -10.15 2.26
N LEU A 155 -33.32 -11.16 3.03
CA LEU A 155 -34.60 -11.87 2.82
C LEU A 155 -34.82 -12.35 1.36
N GLY A 156 -33.76 -12.79 0.68
CA GLY A 156 -33.80 -13.28 -0.70
C GLY A 156 -33.75 -12.21 -1.78
N GLN A 157 -33.74 -10.93 -1.44
CA GLN A 157 -33.45 -9.83 -2.36
C GLN A 157 -31.96 -9.44 -2.25
N SER A 158 -31.28 -9.39 -3.39
CA SER A 158 -29.88 -8.99 -3.46
C SER A 158 -29.76 -7.54 -3.88
N GLU A 159 -29.28 -6.69 -2.99
CA GLU A 159 -28.94 -5.30 -3.28
C GLU A 159 -27.46 -5.16 -3.60
N LEU A 160 -27.18 -4.55 -4.75
CA LEU A 160 -25.83 -4.29 -5.23
C LEU A 160 -25.47 -2.84 -4.92
N SER A 161 -24.38 -2.63 -4.19
CA SER A 161 -23.90 -1.28 -3.86
C SER A 161 -22.52 -1.06 -4.46
N THR A 162 -22.35 0.05 -5.19
CA THR A 162 -21.04 0.57 -5.59
C THR A 162 -20.35 1.25 -4.41
N ILE A 163 -19.07 1.60 -4.55
CA ILE A 163 -18.35 2.38 -3.51
C ILE A 163 -19.10 3.67 -3.18
N LEU A 164 -19.51 4.39 -4.23
CA LEU A 164 -20.21 5.67 -4.08
C LEU A 164 -21.64 5.49 -3.57
N GLY A 165 -22.31 4.41 -3.98
CA GLY A 165 -23.61 4.01 -3.41
C GLY A 165 -23.51 3.71 -1.91
N GLY A 166 -22.47 2.99 -1.47
CA GLY A 166 -22.21 2.74 -0.05
C GLY A 166 -21.95 4.02 0.75
N VAL A 167 -21.22 4.99 0.17
CA VAL A 167 -21.02 6.31 0.78
C VAL A 167 -22.35 7.06 0.94
N ILE A 168 -23.22 7.06 -0.08
CA ILE A 168 -24.54 7.72 -0.02
C ILE A 168 -25.41 7.07 1.06
N LEU A 169 -25.48 5.74 1.12
CA LEU A 169 -26.23 5.02 2.15
C LEU A 169 -25.75 5.35 3.57
N LEU A 170 -24.43 5.44 3.77
CA LEU A 170 -23.86 5.83 5.07
C LEU A 170 -24.11 7.30 5.40
N TRP A 171 -24.16 8.15 4.38
CA TRP A 171 -24.49 9.57 4.53
C TRP A 171 -25.95 9.74 4.97
N GLU A 172 -26.88 9.04 4.33
CA GLU A 172 -28.31 9.07 4.67
C GLU A 172 -28.61 8.45 6.04
N SER A 173 -27.86 7.42 6.45
CA SER A 173 -27.98 6.83 7.79
C SER A 173 -27.37 7.69 8.91
N GLY A 174 -26.86 8.88 8.59
CA GLY A 174 -26.28 9.83 9.56
C GLY A 174 -24.83 9.52 9.97
N SER A 175 -24.22 8.48 9.38
CA SER A 175 -22.84 8.05 9.65
C SER A 175 -21.82 8.84 8.81
N TYR A 176 -21.93 10.18 8.83
CA TYR A 176 -21.09 11.08 8.03
C TYR A 176 -19.57 10.86 8.15
N PRO A 177 -19.00 10.62 9.36
CA PRO A 177 -17.56 10.41 9.48
C PRO A 177 -17.07 9.18 8.71
N ILE A 178 -17.84 8.08 8.77
CA ILE A 178 -17.50 6.82 8.10
C ILE A 178 -17.63 7.00 6.58
N ALA A 179 -18.72 7.62 6.13
CA ALA A 179 -18.94 7.95 4.72
C ALA A 179 -17.78 8.77 4.14
N LEU A 180 -17.30 9.78 4.86
CA LEU A 180 -16.19 10.64 4.44
C LEU A 180 -14.85 9.89 4.38
N ILE A 181 -14.57 9.03 5.37
CA ILE A 181 -13.37 8.17 5.37
C ILE A 181 -13.34 7.29 4.11
N ILE A 182 -14.47 6.64 3.78
CA ILE A 182 -14.58 5.76 2.61
C ILE A 182 -14.40 6.54 1.32
N LEU A 183 -15.06 7.68 1.20
CA LEU A 183 -14.99 8.54 0.02
C LEU A 183 -13.55 9.00 -0.23
N VAL A 184 -12.88 9.49 0.82
CA VAL A 184 -11.50 9.97 0.71
C VAL A 184 -10.56 8.82 0.36
N ALA A 185 -10.62 7.71 1.09
CA ALA A 185 -9.74 6.56 0.89
C ALA A 185 -9.94 5.87 -0.47
N SER A 186 -11.19 5.72 -0.91
CA SER A 186 -11.53 4.89 -2.08
C SER A 186 -11.65 5.68 -3.39
N VAL A 187 -11.86 6.99 -3.32
CA VAL A 187 -12.04 7.83 -4.51
C VAL A 187 -10.96 8.89 -4.59
N VAL A 188 -10.88 9.76 -3.58
CA VAL A 188 -10.02 10.95 -3.62
C VAL A 188 -8.53 10.56 -3.68
N VAL A 189 -8.10 9.62 -2.84
CA VAL A 189 -6.69 9.21 -2.76
C VAL A 189 -6.19 8.55 -4.07
N PRO A 190 -6.88 7.54 -4.65
CA PRO A 190 -6.50 6.98 -5.94
C PRO A 190 -6.46 8.01 -7.08
N VAL A 191 -7.46 8.90 -7.16
CA VAL A 191 -7.51 9.97 -8.17
C VAL A 191 -6.35 10.94 -7.99
N ALA A 192 -6.08 11.38 -6.77
CA ALA A 192 -4.96 12.27 -6.47
C ALA A 192 -3.62 11.64 -6.89
N LYS A 193 -3.40 10.34 -6.64
CA LYS A 193 -2.20 9.62 -7.09
C LYS A 193 -2.07 9.60 -8.62
N LEU A 194 -3.14 9.23 -9.33
CA LEU A 194 -3.15 9.23 -10.79
C LEU A 194 -2.86 10.62 -11.36
N MET A 195 -3.49 11.66 -10.82
CA MET A 195 -3.30 13.04 -11.26
C MET A 195 -1.88 13.54 -11.02
N ILE A 196 -1.33 13.35 -9.83
CA ILE A 196 0.01 13.82 -9.48
C ILE A 196 1.07 13.11 -10.32
N LEU A 197 0.99 11.77 -10.45
CA LEU A 197 1.94 11.00 -11.24
C LEU A 197 1.86 11.36 -12.74
N CYS A 198 0.65 11.53 -13.27
CA CYS A 198 0.45 12.00 -14.65
C CYS A 198 1.07 13.38 -14.86
N TRP A 199 0.74 14.34 -13.99
CA TRP A 199 1.29 15.70 -14.05
C TRP A 199 2.81 15.72 -13.98
N LEU A 200 3.39 14.95 -13.07
CA LEU A 200 4.83 14.83 -12.89
C LEU A 200 5.52 14.27 -14.15
N ASN A 201 4.92 13.24 -14.75
CA ASN A 201 5.44 12.59 -15.95
C ASN A 201 5.38 13.53 -17.17
N VAL A 202 4.26 14.25 -17.37
CA VAL A 202 4.11 15.27 -18.44
C VAL A 202 5.12 16.41 -18.27
N ARG A 203 5.34 16.88 -17.04
CA ARG A 203 6.26 17.99 -16.75
C ARG A 203 7.72 17.64 -17.01
N VAL A 204 8.11 16.40 -16.72
CA VAL A 204 9.44 15.88 -17.07
C VAL A 204 9.63 15.84 -18.58
N GLN A 205 8.65 15.32 -19.33
CA GLN A 205 8.76 15.22 -20.80
C GLN A 205 8.78 16.58 -21.51
N THR A 206 8.02 17.55 -21.01
CA THR A 206 7.94 18.88 -21.61
C THR A 206 9.12 19.80 -21.24
N GLY A 207 10.04 19.35 -20.38
CA GLY A 207 11.19 20.14 -19.93
C GLY A 207 10.84 21.40 -19.12
N LYS A 208 9.56 21.63 -18.80
CA LYS A 208 9.06 22.84 -18.12
C LYS A 208 9.13 22.71 -16.59
N VAL A 209 10.28 22.30 -16.04
CA VAL A 209 10.50 22.14 -14.60
C VAL A 209 10.90 23.48 -13.98
N LYS A 210 9.91 24.34 -13.69
CA LYS A 210 10.17 25.68 -13.11
C LYS A 210 10.58 25.65 -11.63
N HIS A 211 10.09 24.67 -10.86
CA HIS A 211 10.32 24.57 -9.40
C HIS A 211 10.57 23.12 -8.95
N PRO A 212 11.79 22.58 -9.14
CA PRO A 212 12.11 21.17 -8.85
C PRO A 212 11.89 20.80 -7.38
N ARG A 213 12.15 21.73 -6.44
CA ARG A 213 11.93 21.51 -5.00
C ARG A 213 10.45 21.31 -4.64
N LYS A 214 9.54 22.10 -5.21
CA LYS A 214 8.09 21.95 -4.96
C LYS A 214 7.56 20.66 -5.61
N MET A 215 8.02 20.32 -6.80
CA MET A 215 7.64 19.06 -7.47
C MET A 215 8.13 17.82 -6.70
N MET A 216 9.34 17.89 -6.15
CA MET A 216 9.86 16.83 -5.28
C MET A 216 9.05 16.68 -3.99
N SER A 217 8.50 17.78 -3.45
CA SER A 217 7.57 17.70 -2.32
C SER A 217 6.28 16.98 -2.69
N TRP A 218 5.68 17.29 -3.84
CA TRP A 218 4.49 16.58 -4.33
C TRP A 218 4.76 15.10 -4.63
N TYR A 219 5.93 14.80 -5.20
CA TYR A 219 6.37 13.42 -5.42
C TYR A 219 6.57 12.67 -4.09
N ARG A 220 7.26 13.26 -3.11
CA ARG A 220 7.43 12.68 -1.78
C ARG A 220 6.09 12.47 -1.06
N LEU A 221 5.15 13.40 -1.25
CA LEU A 221 3.80 13.25 -0.72
C LEU A 221 3.12 12.02 -1.36
N THR A 222 3.20 11.84 -2.69
CA THR A 222 2.66 10.63 -3.34
C THR A 222 3.38 9.35 -2.93
N GLU A 223 4.68 9.40 -2.64
CA GLU A 223 5.46 8.23 -2.19
C GLU A 223 5.10 7.87 -0.74
N LEU A 224 4.86 8.86 0.12
CA LEU A 224 4.41 8.68 1.49
C LEU A 224 2.97 8.12 1.55
N ILE A 225 2.06 8.67 0.73
CA ILE A 225 0.70 8.12 0.54
C ILE A 225 0.78 6.76 -0.18
N GLY A 226 1.83 6.51 -0.97
CA GLY A 226 2.10 5.24 -1.66
C GLY A 226 2.37 4.10 -0.68
N LYS A 227 3.19 4.33 0.35
CA LYS A 227 3.44 3.34 1.42
C LYS A 227 2.17 2.96 2.20
N TRP A 228 1.23 3.90 2.33
CA TRP A 228 -0.06 3.68 2.97
C TRP A 228 -1.17 3.26 1.98
N SER A 229 -0.88 3.15 0.68
CA SER A 229 -1.92 2.92 -0.34
C SER A 229 -2.67 1.61 -0.18
N MET A 230 -2.02 0.58 0.39
CA MET A 230 -2.66 -0.71 0.62
C MET A 230 -3.69 -0.65 1.77
N VAL A 231 -3.58 0.36 2.65
CA VAL A 231 -4.59 0.62 3.69
C VAL A 231 -5.94 0.93 3.05
N ASP A 232 -5.98 1.55 1.87
CA ASP A 232 -7.23 1.89 1.18
C ASP A 232 -8.06 0.62 0.85
N VAL A 233 -7.44 -0.43 0.29
CA VAL A 233 -8.09 -1.73 0.02
C VAL A 233 -8.55 -2.39 1.32
N PHE A 234 -7.73 -2.25 2.35
CA PHE A 234 -7.94 -2.89 3.62
C PHE A 234 -9.10 -2.29 4.42
N VAL A 235 -9.21 -0.96 4.43
CA VAL A 235 -10.35 -0.25 5.02
C VAL A 235 -11.65 -0.71 4.37
N VAL A 236 -11.68 -0.84 3.04
CA VAL A 236 -12.84 -1.38 2.31
C VAL A 236 -13.17 -2.80 2.78
N ALA A 237 -12.19 -3.70 2.86
CA ALA A 237 -12.40 -5.07 3.33
C ALA A 237 -12.93 -5.14 4.78
N ILE A 238 -12.39 -4.29 5.66
CA ILE A 238 -12.86 -4.15 7.04
C ILE A 238 -14.32 -3.70 7.07
N LEU A 239 -14.69 -2.68 6.31
CA LEU A 239 -16.06 -2.17 6.29
C LEU A 239 -17.05 -3.24 5.83
N VAL A 240 -16.70 -4.01 4.80
CA VAL A 240 -17.48 -5.17 4.35
C VAL A 240 -17.65 -6.18 5.49
N SER A 241 -16.59 -6.43 6.27
CA SER A 241 -16.61 -7.40 7.37
C SER A 241 -17.37 -6.91 8.61
N LEU A 242 -17.35 -5.61 8.89
CA LEU A 242 -17.99 -4.98 10.06
C LEU A 242 -19.49 -4.81 9.86
N VAL A 243 -19.95 -4.51 8.64
CA VAL A 243 -21.37 -4.28 8.32
C VAL A 243 -22.17 -5.60 8.23
N GLN A 244 -21.53 -6.76 8.41
CA GLN A 244 -22.21 -8.05 8.59
C GLN A 244 -22.96 -8.08 9.94
N LEU A 245 -24.09 -7.40 10.02
CA LEU A 245 -25.00 -7.43 11.16
C LEU A 245 -25.80 -8.73 11.12
N GLY A 246 -25.60 -9.54 12.17
CA GLY A 246 -26.28 -10.77 12.58
C GLY A 246 -27.24 -11.46 11.60
N GLY A 247 -26.85 -12.66 11.13
CA GLY A 247 -27.70 -13.79 10.70
C GLY A 247 -28.71 -13.61 9.54
N THR A 248 -29.12 -12.38 9.24
CA THR A 248 -30.22 -12.02 8.34
C THR A 248 -29.75 -11.24 7.11
N MET A 249 -28.54 -10.67 7.18
CA MET A 249 -27.90 -9.89 6.12
C MET A 249 -26.50 -10.46 5.85
N THR A 250 -26.30 -11.07 4.68
CA THR A 250 -24.98 -11.55 4.24
C THR A 250 -24.43 -10.63 3.17
N ILE A 251 -23.18 -10.19 3.36
CA ILE A 251 -22.49 -9.27 2.44
C ILE A 251 -21.32 -10.01 1.81
N TYR A 252 -21.35 -10.13 0.49
CA TYR A 252 -20.27 -10.70 -0.30
C TYR A 252 -19.49 -9.59 -1.01
N PRO A 253 -18.16 -9.70 -1.11
CA PRO A 253 -17.37 -8.76 -1.91
C PRO A 253 -17.74 -8.92 -3.39
N GLY A 254 -18.05 -7.79 -4.03
CA GLY A 254 -18.39 -7.73 -5.45
C GLY A 254 -17.16 -7.66 -6.36
N PRO A 255 -17.35 -7.77 -7.69
CA PRO A 255 -16.27 -7.77 -8.67
C PRO A 255 -15.43 -6.48 -8.67
N ALA A 256 -15.99 -5.34 -8.22
CA ALA A 256 -15.22 -4.10 -8.11
C ALA A 256 -14.04 -4.21 -7.14
N ALA A 257 -14.08 -5.11 -6.16
CA ALA A 257 -12.99 -5.29 -5.19
C ALA A 257 -11.68 -5.70 -5.89
N LEU A 258 -11.77 -6.57 -6.90
CA LEU A 258 -10.62 -7.00 -7.69
C LEU A 258 -10.07 -5.86 -8.55
N SER A 259 -10.94 -5.15 -9.27
CA SER A 259 -10.55 -3.99 -10.08
C SER A 259 -9.92 -2.89 -9.23
N PHE A 260 -10.50 -2.60 -8.07
CA PHE A 260 -10.00 -1.60 -7.13
C PHE A 260 -8.60 -1.98 -6.61
N THR A 261 -8.42 -3.23 -6.21
CA THR A 261 -7.12 -3.74 -5.77
C THR A 261 -6.07 -3.64 -6.88
N ALA A 262 -6.44 -3.98 -8.12
CA ALA A 262 -5.54 -3.87 -9.25
C ALA A 262 -5.11 -2.41 -9.53
N VAL A 263 -6.01 -1.44 -9.39
CA VAL A 263 -5.68 0.00 -9.52
C VAL A 263 -4.65 0.41 -8.46
N VAL A 264 -4.87 0.03 -7.21
CA VAL A 264 -3.95 0.35 -6.10
C VAL A 264 -2.56 -0.24 -6.35
N VAL A 265 -2.49 -1.51 -6.74
CA VAL A 265 -1.23 -2.19 -7.05
C VAL A 265 -0.52 -1.54 -8.26
N LEU A 266 -1.25 -1.24 -9.34
CA LEU A 266 -0.66 -0.63 -10.53
C LEU A 266 -0.18 0.79 -10.28
N THR A 267 -0.89 1.59 -9.48
CA THR A 267 -0.46 2.95 -9.12
C THR A 267 0.79 2.93 -8.23
N MET A 268 0.90 1.93 -7.35
CA MET A 268 2.12 1.69 -6.57
C MET A 268 3.31 1.34 -7.50
N PHE A 269 3.12 0.42 -8.44
CA PHE A 269 4.15 0.09 -9.43
C PHE A 269 4.49 1.29 -10.34
N ALA A 270 3.52 2.12 -10.70
CA ALA A 270 3.74 3.31 -11.51
C ALA A 270 4.60 4.33 -10.78
N ALA A 271 4.34 4.56 -9.49
CA ALA A 271 5.14 5.42 -8.63
C ALA A 271 6.59 4.92 -8.51
N HIS A 272 6.78 3.61 -8.28
CA HIS A 272 8.11 3.01 -8.18
C HIS A 272 8.86 3.00 -9.53
N SER A 273 8.14 2.93 -10.65
CA SER A 273 8.73 2.98 -11.99
C SER A 273 9.15 4.38 -12.41
N PHE A 274 8.60 5.42 -11.75
CA PHE A 274 8.89 6.81 -12.04
C PHE A 274 10.28 7.19 -11.53
N ASP A 275 11.17 7.55 -12.45
CA ASP A 275 12.52 8.00 -12.09
C ASP A 275 12.52 9.47 -11.64
N SER A 276 12.58 9.68 -10.32
CA SER A 276 12.63 11.01 -9.71
C SER A 276 13.86 11.82 -10.09
N THR A 277 14.91 11.18 -10.63
CA THR A 277 16.13 11.87 -11.07
C THR A 277 15.92 12.70 -12.33
N LEU A 278 14.89 12.37 -13.13
CA LEU A 278 14.52 13.14 -14.30
C LEU A 278 14.09 14.58 -13.98
N LEU A 279 13.62 14.83 -12.74
CA LEU A 279 13.24 16.16 -12.28
C LEU A 279 14.43 17.12 -12.17
N TRP A 280 15.65 16.60 -12.05
CA TRP A 280 16.87 17.38 -11.83
C TRP A 280 17.79 17.46 -13.04
N LYS A 281 17.54 16.64 -14.07
CA LYS A 281 18.41 16.53 -15.27
C LYS A 281 18.28 17.70 -16.24
N HIS A 282 17.18 18.45 -16.21
CA HIS A 282 16.94 19.60 -17.11
C HIS A 282 17.50 20.92 -16.57
N LYS A 283 18.68 20.88 -15.94
CA LYS A 283 19.37 22.07 -15.43
C LYS A 283 20.52 22.47 -16.35
#